data_AF-A0A8D8Q0N3-F1
#
_entry.id   AF-A0A8D8Q0N3-F1
#
_cell.length_a   1.000
_cell.length_b   1.000
_cell.length_c   1.000
_cell.angle_alpha   90.00
_cell.angle_beta   90.00
_cell.angle_gamma   90.00
#
_symmetry.space_group_name_H-M   'P 1'
#
loop_
_entity.id
_entity.type
_entity.pdbx_description
1 polymer ?
#
loop_
_entity_poly.entity_id
_entity_poly.type
_entity_poly.pdbx_seq_one_letter_code
_entity_poly.pdbx_strand_id
1 'polypeptide(L)'
;MHGRRKENVTVQEEKKRTAKVKWYRNLMETIFEKRKNKEYDDEALSLTSEVLRNIPDINTLWNYRKQVLKHMKATIPEEELRELVDRELKLTKDCLIGQPKSYGTWFQRCWVLDHISSTPDYDKELELCNYYLELDERNFHCWDYRRYVTDRHKVLPSKELTYSTEKIEANFSNYSAWHYRSKLLPLLYPDPNNHLPIEQDKYVEEFSMVESAVFTEPKDQSAWFYQRWLLGERYTEVKVISAGVLHNGVTFVVFNQLVDLNPTSLVKVDSNVLMSWSSLNGASRSFVWLSDVKHMKKEMKLVIEGKIAQIMPLDQQHVYVSDSYKFYQELNEELALEVKKQSDSIETLIQMEPENKSFKPSG
;
A
#
# COMPACT_ATOMS: atom_id res chain seq x y z
N MET A 1 -5.48 15.28 -16.69
CA MET A 1 -4.86 16.01 -17.81
C MET A 1 -3.35 15.93 -17.65
N HIS A 2 -2.66 15.13 -18.47
CA HIS A 2 -1.19 15.00 -18.43
C HIS A 2 -0.62 15.03 -19.85
N GLY A 3 0.63 15.47 -20.00
CA GLY A 3 1.39 15.36 -21.26
C GLY A 3 0.87 16.17 -22.46
N ARG A 4 -0.12 17.06 -22.29
CA ARG A 4 -0.62 17.88 -23.40
C ARG A 4 0.41 18.95 -23.78
N ARG A 5 1.01 18.80 -24.95
CA ARG A 5 1.83 19.85 -25.57
C ARG A 5 0.92 21.01 -25.99
N LYS A 6 1.43 22.23 -25.85
CA LYS A 6 0.72 23.44 -26.28
C LYS A 6 0.85 23.55 -27.79
N GLU A 7 -0.26 23.35 -28.51
CA GLU A 7 -0.33 23.45 -29.96
C GLU A 7 -1.31 24.55 -30.35
N ASN A 8 -1.03 25.24 -31.46
CA ASN A 8 -1.93 26.22 -32.04
C ASN A 8 -3.07 25.50 -32.75
N VAL A 9 -4.30 25.72 -32.28
CA VAL A 9 -5.49 25.09 -32.83
C VAL A 9 -5.94 25.84 -34.07
N THR A 10 -6.16 25.13 -35.17
CA THR A 10 -6.68 25.73 -36.41
C THR A 10 -8.20 25.95 -36.30
N VAL A 11 -8.72 26.91 -37.09
CA VAL A 11 -10.18 27.19 -37.16
C VAL A 11 -10.98 25.94 -37.56
N GLN A 12 -10.42 25.07 -38.42
CA GLN A 12 -11.07 23.83 -38.84
C GLN A 12 -11.15 22.80 -37.70
N GLU A 13 -10.09 22.68 -36.89
CA GLU A 13 -10.09 21.81 -35.70
C GLU A 13 -11.05 22.31 -34.63
N GLU A 14 -11.17 23.63 -34.47
CA GLU A 14 -12.10 24.23 -33.52
C GLU A 14 -13.56 23.98 -33.92
N LYS A 15 -13.89 24.08 -35.22
CA LYS A 15 -15.20 23.68 -35.76
C LYS A 15 -15.48 22.20 -35.51
N LYS A 16 -14.50 21.30 -35.75
CA LYS A 16 -14.64 19.86 -35.47
C LYS A 16 -14.87 19.58 -33.98
N ARG A 17 -14.13 20.27 -33.08
CA ARG A 17 -14.31 20.16 -31.63
C ARG A 17 -15.71 20.61 -31.20
N THR A 18 -16.19 21.73 -31.74
CA THR A 18 -17.52 22.29 -31.42
C THR A 18 -18.64 21.34 -31.86
N ALA A 19 -18.54 20.78 -33.07
CA ALA A 19 -19.49 19.78 -33.55
C ALA A 19 -19.48 18.52 -32.67
N LYS A 20 -18.29 18.03 -32.28
CA LYS A 20 -18.15 16.88 -31.37
C LYS A 20 -18.77 17.15 -30.00
N VAL A 21 -18.57 18.35 -29.45
CA VAL A 21 -19.18 18.77 -28.17
C VAL A 21 -20.70 18.81 -28.27
N LYS A 22 -21.26 19.38 -29.35
CA LYS A 22 -22.72 19.39 -29.56
C LYS A 22 -23.29 17.97 -29.64
N TRP A 23 -22.63 17.09 -30.38
CA TRP A 23 -23.03 15.69 -30.47
C TRP A 23 -23.00 14.99 -29.10
N TYR A 24 -21.93 15.17 -28.31
CA TYR A 24 -21.87 14.61 -26.95
C TYR A 24 -22.97 15.14 -26.02
N ARG A 25 -23.31 16.42 -26.11
CA ARG A 25 -24.39 17.01 -25.29
C ARG A 25 -25.72 16.34 -25.59
N ASN A 26 -26.09 16.24 -26.87
CA ASN A 26 -27.32 15.60 -27.28
C ASN A 26 -27.36 14.12 -26.84
N LEU A 27 -26.25 13.39 -27.01
CA LEU A 27 -26.16 11.99 -26.60
C LEU A 27 -26.31 11.83 -25.07
N MET A 28 -25.67 12.71 -24.29
CA MET A 28 -25.80 12.71 -22.83
C MET A 28 -27.22 13.06 -22.37
N GLU A 29 -27.91 13.99 -23.02
CA GLU A 29 -29.32 14.31 -22.74
C GLU A 29 -30.21 13.08 -22.95
N THR A 30 -30.07 12.38 -24.07
CA THR A 30 -30.80 11.13 -24.34
C THR A 30 -30.54 10.08 -23.26
N ILE A 31 -29.27 9.85 -22.91
CA ILE A 31 -28.90 8.88 -21.87
C ILE A 31 -29.53 9.23 -20.53
N PHE A 32 -29.54 10.52 -20.15
CA PHE A 32 -30.10 10.95 -18.88
C PHE A 32 -31.63 10.85 -18.84
N GLU A 33 -32.32 11.12 -19.95
CA GLU A 33 -33.77 10.93 -20.01
C GLU A 33 -34.13 9.44 -19.90
N LYS A 34 -33.44 8.55 -20.64
CA LYS A 34 -33.63 7.09 -20.49
C LYS A 34 -33.40 6.64 -19.05
N ARG A 35 -32.34 7.13 -18.40
CA ARG A 35 -32.05 6.82 -16.99
C ARG A 35 -33.16 7.30 -16.05
N LYS A 36 -33.66 8.51 -16.25
CA LYS A 36 -34.75 9.12 -15.47
C LYS A 36 -36.05 8.32 -15.61
N ASN A 37 -36.32 7.83 -16.82
CA ASN A 37 -37.47 6.96 -17.13
C ASN A 37 -37.27 5.51 -16.69
N LYS A 38 -36.09 5.16 -16.14
CA LYS A 38 -35.70 3.80 -15.74
C LYS A 38 -35.75 2.80 -16.90
N GLU A 39 -35.43 3.27 -18.10
CA GLU A 39 -35.30 2.41 -19.28
C GLU A 39 -33.98 1.63 -19.13
N TYR A 40 -34.11 0.31 -18.92
CA TYR A 40 -32.98 -0.59 -18.68
C TYR A 40 -32.85 -1.61 -19.82
N ASP A 41 -32.49 -1.11 -21.00
CA ASP A 41 -32.46 -1.85 -22.26
C ASP A 41 -31.06 -1.89 -22.90
N ASP A 42 -30.91 -2.67 -23.98
CA ASP A 42 -29.65 -2.76 -24.74
C ASP A 42 -29.27 -1.42 -25.40
N GLU A 43 -30.27 -0.60 -25.75
CA GLU A 43 -30.04 0.74 -26.29
C GLU A 43 -29.32 1.64 -25.28
N ALA A 44 -29.72 1.63 -24.00
CA ALA A 44 -29.03 2.35 -22.94
C ALA A 44 -27.55 1.92 -22.82
N LEU A 45 -27.27 0.62 -22.97
CA LEU A 45 -25.89 0.12 -23.01
C LEU A 45 -25.15 0.57 -24.27
N SER A 46 -25.79 0.59 -25.43
CA SER A 46 -25.18 1.06 -26.67
C SER A 46 -24.79 2.54 -26.57
N LEU A 47 -25.74 3.42 -26.21
CA LEU A 47 -25.54 4.86 -26.10
C LEU A 47 -24.44 5.21 -25.08
N THR A 48 -24.46 4.57 -23.90
CA THR A 48 -23.42 4.83 -22.90
C THR A 48 -22.04 4.33 -23.33
N SER A 49 -21.95 3.27 -24.14
CA SER A 49 -20.68 2.76 -24.68
C SER A 49 -20.01 3.77 -25.62
N GLU A 50 -20.79 4.46 -26.46
CA GLU A 50 -20.27 5.48 -27.39
C GLU A 50 -19.56 6.62 -26.67
N VAL A 51 -20.10 7.05 -25.52
CA VAL A 51 -19.50 8.08 -24.68
C VAL A 51 -18.26 7.53 -23.97
N LEU A 52 -18.39 6.38 -23.30
CA LEU A 52 -17.34 5.83 -22.43
C LEU A 52 -16.08 5.41 -23.18
N ARG A 53 -16.18 4.96 -24.45
CA ARG A 53 -15.02 4.68 -25.30
C ARG A 53 -14.12 5.90 -25.50
N ASN A 54 -14.66 7.11 -25.38
CA ASN A 54 -13.91 8.35 -25.51
C ASN A 54 -13.61 9.02 -24.17
N ILE A 55 -14.52 8.91 -23.20
CA ILE A 55 -14.43 9.57 -21.89
C ILE A 55 -14.86 8.59 -20.79
N PRO A 56 -14.00 7.62 -20.45
CA PRO A 56 -14.36 6.58 -19.49
C PRO A 56 -14.46 7.08 -18.04
N ASP A 57 -14.02 8.29 -17.72
CA ASP A 57 -14.09 8.82 -16.35
C ASP A 57 -15.46 9.42 -15.96
N ILE A 58 -16.49 9.27 -16.80
CA ILE A 58 -17.85 9.70 -16.45
C ILE A 58 -18.52 8.60 -15.59
N ASN A 59 -18.21 8.62 -14.29
CA ASN A 59 -18.70 7.62 -13.33
C ASN A 59 -20.23 7.46 -13.29
N THR A 60 -20.98 8.51 -13.59
CA THR A 60 -22.45 8.46 -13.67
C THR A 60 -22.93 7.47 -14.74
N LEU A 61 -22.20 7.34 -15.86
CA LEU A 61 -22.56 6.39 -16.91
C LEU A 61 -22.27 4.96 -16.48
N TRP A 62 -21.12 4.69 -15.85
CA TRP A 62 -20.85 3.37 -15.25
C TRP A 62 -21.94 2.98 -14.25
N ASN A 63 -22.38 3.92 -13.41
CA ASN A 63 -23.46 3.66 -12.46
C ASN A 63 -24.79 3.34 -13.14
N TYR A 64 -25.12 4.02 -14.25
CA TYR A 64 -26.30 3.68 -15.03
C TYR A 64 -26.16 2.29 -15.67
N ARG A 65 -25.02 1.98 -16.27
CA ARG A 65 -24.74 0.63 -16.81
C ARG A 65 -24.92 -0.46 -15.75
N LYS A 66 -24.43 -0.27 -14.53
CA LYS A 66 -24.67 -1.21 -13.41
C LYS A 66 -26.15 -1.42 -13.11
N GLN A 67 -26.98 -0.39 -13.23
CA GLN A 67 -28.44 -0.50 -13.07
C GLN A 67 -29.04 -1.36 -14.18
N VAL A 68 -28.65 -1.10 -15.44
CA VAL A 68 -29.09 -1.88 -16.60
C VAL A 68 -28.65 -3.34 -16.51
N LEU A 69 -27.37 -3.60 -16.23
CA LEU A 69 -26.82 -4.97 -16.11
C LEU A 69 -27.50 -5.77 -14.98
N LYS A 70 -27.79 -5.13 -13.84
CA LYS A 70 -28.54 -5.76 -12.75
C LYS A 70 -29.96 -6.12 -13.16
N HIS A 71 -30.64 -5.25 -13.90
CA HIS A 71 -31.96 -5.54 -14.44
C HIS A 71 -31.90 -6.72 -15.42
N MET A 72 -30.97 -6.66 -16.40
CA MET A 72 -30.78 -7.72 -17.40
C MET A 72 -30.49 -9.08 -16.76
N LYS A 73 -29.60 -9.15 -15.76
CA LYS A 73 -29.30 -10.39 -15.04
C LYS A 73 -30.55 -11.04 -14.41
N ALA A 74 -31.55 -10.26 -14.04
CA ALA A 74 -32.79 -10.78 -13.47
C ALA A 74 -33.83 -11.18 -14.53
N THR A 75 -33.67 -10.74 -15.78
CA THR A 75 -34.71 -10.86 -16.82
C THR A 75 -34.33 -11.75 -18.00
N ILE A 76 -33.04 -11.87 -18.33
CA ILE A 76 -32.58 -12.62 -19.52
C ILE A 76 -32.02 -13.99 -19.13
N PRO A 77 -32.04 -14.97 -20.07
CA PRO A 77 -31.43 -16.29 -19.86
C PRO A 77 -29.92 -16.21 -19.62
N GLU A 78 -29.36 -17.22 -18.94
CA GLU A 78 -27.94 -17.28 -18.59
C GLU A 78 -27.00 -17.19 -19.81
N GLU A 79 -27.38 -17.76 -20.96
CA GLU A 79 -26.53 -17.71 -22.17
C GLU A 79 -26.44 -16.30 -22.75
N GLU A 80 -27.57 -15.58 -22.84
CA GLU A 80 -27.59 -14.18 -23.26
C GLU A 80 -26.86 -13.27 -22.24
N LEU A 81 -26.92 -13.63 -20.94
CA LEU A 81 -26.19 -12.93 -19.89
C LEU A 81 -24.67 -13.09 -20.04
N ARG A 82 -24.18 -14.28 -20.45
CA ARG A 82 -22.76 -14.50 -20.74
C ARG A 82 -22.28 -13.63 -21.90
N GLU A 83 -23.03 -13.59 -23.00
CA GLU A 83 -22.72 -12.71 -24.13
C GLU A 83 -22.69 -11.23 -23.72
N LEU A 84 -23.62 -10.82 -22.86
CA LEU A 84 -23.66 -9.47 -22.30
C LEU A 84 -22.44 -9.17 -21.42
N VAL A 85 -22.00 -10.11 -20.59
CA VAL A 85 -20.76 -9.99 -19.80
C VAL A 85 -19.56 -9.83 -20.72
N ASP A 86 -19.44 -10.64 -21.77
CA ASP A 86 -18.32 -10.56 -22.72
C ASP A 86 -18.31 -9.21 -23.45
N ARG A 87 -19.47 -8.68 -23.84
CA ARG A 87 -19.57 -7.33 -24.42
C ARG A 87 -19.13 -6.24 -23.43
N GLU A 88 -19.49 -6.37 -22.15
CA GLU A 88 -19.11 -5.42 -21.11
C GLU A 88 -17.61 -5.47 -20.79
N LEU A 89 -17.05 -6.67 -20.69
CA LEU A 89 -15.60 -6.87 -20.51
C LEU A 89 -14.83 -6.37 -21.73
N LYS A 90 -15.36 -6.52 -22.95
CA LYS A 90 -14.76 -5.93 -24.15
C LYS A 90 -14.80 -4.40 -24.11
N LEU A 91 -15.92 -3.80 -23.70
CA LEU A 91 -16.00 -2.34 -23.54
C LEU A 91 -14.96 -1.82 -22.55
N THR A 92 -14.82 -2.44 -21.38
CA THR A 92 -13.82 -1.99 -20.38
C THR A 92 -12.39 -2.12 -20.92
N LYS A 93 -12.06 -3.19 -21.65
CA LYS A 93 -10.77 -3.34 -22.33
C LYS A 93 -10.54 -2.20 -23.35
N ASP A 94 -11.53 -1.92 -24.19
CA ASP A 94 -11.45 -0.85 -25.20
C ASP A 94 -11.21 0.53 -24.55
N CYS A 95 -11.91 0.81 -23.45
CA CYS A 95 -11.72 2.03 -22.66
C CYS A 95 -10.30 2.11 -22.05
N LEU A 96 -9.76 1.01 -21.53
CA LEU A 96 -8.44 0.95 -20.91
C LEU A 96 -7.29 1.07 -21.92
N ILE A 97 -7.48 0.71 -23.20
CA ILE A 97 -6.49 0.98 -24.26
C ILE A 97 -6.27 2.49 -24.40
N GLY A 98 -7.35 3.28 -24.41
CA GLY A 98 -7.27 4.74 -24.51
C GLY A 98 -6.89 5.44 -23.21
N GLN A 99 -7.38 4.93 -22.08
CA GLN A 99 -7.16 5.52 -20.76
C GLN A 99 -6.88 4.44 -19.68
N PRO A 100 -5.64 3.90 -19.64
CA PRO A 100 -5.28 2.76 -18.78
C PRO A 100 -5.29 3.05 -17.27
N LYS A 101 -5.45 4.33 -16.89
CA LYS A 101 -5.47 4.82 -15.50
C LYS A 101 -6.87 5.29 -15.07
N SER A 102 -7.92 4.85 -15.77
CA SER A 102 -9.31 5.18 -15.43
C SER A 102 -9.80 4.32 -14.26
N TYR A 103 -9.99 4.94 -13.09
CA TYR A 103 -10.56 4.28 -11.91
C TYR A 103 -11.94 3.68 -12.18
N GLY A 104 -12.82 4.43 -12.86
CA GLY A 104 -14.18 3.99 -13.14
C GLY A 104 -14.22 2.73 -13.99
N THR A 105 -13.31 2.62 -14.95
CA THR A 105 -13.24 1.45 -15.86
C THR A 105 -12.72 0.21 -15.16
N TRP A 106 -11.62 0.30 -14.41
CA TRP A 106 -11.10 -0.82 -13.62
C TRP A 106 -12.13 -1.29 -12.59
N PHE A 107 -12.79 -0.35 -11.90
CA PHE A 107 -13.84 -0.69 -10.96
C PHE A 107 -15.04 -1.38 -11.62
N GLN A 108 -15.47 -0.90 -12.79
CA GLN A 108 -16.56 -1.54 -13.54
C GLN A 108 -16.21 -2.99 -13.87
N ARG A 109 -14.96 -3.24 -14.32
CA ARG A 109 -14.50 -4.57 -14.66
C ARG A 109 -14.56 -5.53 -13.46
N CYS A 110 -14.02 -5.12 -12.31
CA CYS A 110 -14.18 -5.85 -11.05
C CYS A 110 -15.66 -6.12 -10.73
N TRP A 111 -16.48 -5.08 -10.79
CA TRP A 111 -17.88 -5.18 -10.41
C TRP A 111 -18.67 -6.17 -11.29
N VAL A 112 -18.40 -6.20 -12.60
CA VAL A 112 -19.03 -7.14 -13.55
C VAL A 112 -18.67 -8.58 -13.22
N LEU A 113 -17.39 -8.85 -12.95
CA LEU A 113 -16.93 -10.19 -12.57
C LEU A 113 -17.53 -10.64 -11.24
N ASP A 114 -17.65 -9.76 -10.26
CA ASP A 114 -18.18 -10.08 -8.93
C ASP A 114 -19.71 -10.26 -8.90
N HIS A 115 -20.46 -9.45 -9.66
CA HIS A 115 -21.90 -9.31 -9.46
C HIS A 115 -22.73 -9.81 -10.63
N ILE A 116 -22.19 -9.80 -11.84
CA ILE A 116 -22.95 -10.13 -13.05
C ILE A 116 -22.56 -11.51 -13.55
N SER A 117 -21.27 -11.73 -13.82
CA SER A 117 -20.76 -13.00 -14.31
C SER A 117 -21.02 -14.15 -13.34
N SER A 118 -21.60 -15.24 -13.84
CA SER A 118 -21.78 -16.48 -13.07
C SER A 118 -20.53 -17.38 -13.15
N THR A 119 -19.74 -17.25 -14.21
CA THR A 119 -18.53 -18.05 -14.46
C THR A 119 -17.38 -17.16 -14.96
N PRO A 120 -16.76 -16.34 -14.09
CA PRO A 120 -15.62 -15.51 -14.46
C PRO A 120 -14.43 -16.34 -14.97
N ASP A 121 -13.89 -15.98 -16.13
CA ASP A 121 -12.68 -16.58 -16.70
C ASP A 121 -11.44 -15.81 -16.22
N TYR A 122 -10.96 -16.17 -15.03
CA TYR A 122 -9.84 -15.45 -14.41
C TYR A 122 -8.49 -15.68 -15.10
N ASP A 123 -8.34 -16.76 -15.87
CA ASP A 123 -7.13 -16.98 -16.69
C ASP A 123 -7.01 -15.89 -17.76
N LYS A 124 -8.09 -15.58 -18.47
CA LYS A 124 -8.14 -14.44 -19.40
C LYS A 124 -7.88 -13.10 -18.71
N GLU A 125 -8.32 -12.94 -17.46
CA GLU A 125 -8.07 -11.71 -16.70
C GLU A 125 -6.59 -11.58 -16.29
N LEU A 126 -5.90 -12.68 -16.00
CA LEU A 126 -4.45 -12.68 -15.76
C LEU A 126 -3.67 -12.38 -17.05
N GLU A 127 -4.09 -12.92 -18.19
CA GLU A 127 -3.52 -12.57 -19.50
C GLU A 127 -3.68 -11.08 -19.81
N LEU A 128 -4.85 -10.50 -19.48
CA LEU A 128 -5.09 -9.07 -19.60
C LEU A 128 -4.15 -8.25 -18.70
N CYS A 129 -3.91 -8.72 -17.47
CA CYS A 129 -2.94 -8.07 -16.57
C CYS A 129 -1.53 -8.10 -17.17
N ASN A 130 -1.11 -9.24 -17.71
CA ASN A 130 0.20 -9.38 -18.36
C ASN A 130 0.34 -8.38 -19.52
N TYR A 131 -0.67 -8.31 -20.39
CA TYR A 131 -0.71 -7.38 -21.50
C TYR A 131 -0.57 -5.91 -21.05
N TYR A 132 -1.34 -5.45 -20.06
CA TYR A 132 -1.25 -4.05 -19.62
C TYR A 132 0.04 -3.74 -18.85
N LEU A 133 0.62 -4.71 -18.13
CA LEU A 133 1.90 -4.55 -17.45
C LEU A 133 3.10 -4.63 -18.40
N GLU A 134 2.95 -5.22 -19.58
CA GLU A 134 3.94 -5.08 -20.67
C GLU A 134 3.91 -3.68 -21.29
N LEU A 135 2.74 -3.03 -21.34
CA LEU A 135 2.60 -1.67 -21.88
C LEU A 135 3.04 -0.58 -20.89
N ASP A 136 2.70 -0.73 -19.61
CA ASP A 136 3.11 0.16 -18.52
C ASP A 136 3.29 -0.68 -17.25
N GLU A 137 4.51 -1.15 -17.02
CA GLU A 137 4.87 -1.99 -15.89
C GLU A 137 4.67 -1.30 -14.52
N ARG A 138 4.52 0.03 -14.52
CA ARG A 138 4.28 0.86 -13.33
C ARG A 138 2.81 1.26 -13.19
N ASN A 139 1.91 0.68 -13.99
CA ASN A 139 0.49 0.91 -13.87
C ASN A 139 -0.05 0.25 -12.58
N PHE A 140 -0.06 1.00 -11.48
CA PHE A 140 -0.54 0.51 -10.20
C PHE A 140 -2.00 0.03 -10.25
N HIS A 141 -2.85 0.59 -11.12
CA HIS A 141 -4.22 0.10 -11.27
C HIS A 141 -4.26 -1.33 -11.80
N CYS A 142 -3.37 -1.66 -12.74
CA CYS A 142 -3.27 -3.02 -13.26
C CYS A 142 -2.68 -3.97 -12.23
N TRP A 143 -1.70 -3.53 -11.43
CA TRP A 143 -1.21 -4.31 -10.29
C TRP A 143 -2.29 -4.56 -9.24
N ASP A 144 -3.10 -3.55 -8.93
CA ASP A 144 -4.24 -3.68 -8.01
C ASP A 144 -5.30 -4.64 -8.57
N TYR A 145 -5.59 -4.52 -9.87
CA TYR A 145 -6.49 -5.44 -10.55
C TYR A 145 -5.94 -6.87 -10.57
N ARG A 146 -4.64 -7.06 -10.80
CA ARG A 146 -4.00 -8.38 -10.72
C ARG A 146 -4.20 -9.00 -9.34
N ARG A 147 -3.97 -8.24 -8.26
CA ARG A 147 -4.23 -8.73 -6.88
C ARG A 147 -5.70 -9.09 -6.64
N TYR A 148 -6.62 -8.32 -7.21
CA TYR A 148 -8.05 -8.63 -7.20
C TYR A 148 -8.35 -9.96 -7.91
N VAL A 149 -7.75 -10.20 -9.08
CA VAL A 149 -7.94 -11.42 -9.89
C VAL A 149 -7.32 -12.62 -9.19
N THR A 150 -6.09 -12.52 -8.71
CA THR A 150 -5.36 -13.63 -8.07
C THR A 150 -6.02 -14.09 -6.78
N ASP A 151 -6.58 -13.17 -5.98
CA ASP A 151 -7.36 -13.51 -4.78
C ASP A 151 -8.62 -14.32 -5.14
N ARG A 152 -9.36 -13.92 -6.19
CA ARG A 152 -10.59 -14.62 -6.60
C ARG A 152 -10.33 -15.95 -7.28
N HIS A 153 -9.28 -15.98 -8.11
CA HIS A 153 -8.83 -17.18 -8.79
C HIS A 153 -8.09 -18.15 -7.85
N LYS A 154 -7.78 -17.72 -6.62
CA LYS A 154 -7.02 -18.49 -5.62
C LYS A 154 -5.66 -18.94 -6.14
N VAL A 155 -4.98 -18.04 -6.86
CA VAL A 155 -3.59 -18.26 -7.29
C VAL A 155 -2.71 -18.36 -6.05
N LEU A 156 -1.85 -19.37 -6.00
CA LEU A 156 -0.91 -19.54 -4.90
C LEU A 156 0.04 -18.34 -4.83
N PRO A 157 0.28 -17.76 -3.64
CA PRO A 157 1.22 -16.64 -3.50
C PRO A 157 2.63 -16.96 -4.02
N SER A 158 3.04 -18.22 -4.03
CA SER A 158 4.32 -18.67 -4.60
C SER A 158 4.41 -18.43 -6.12
N LYS A 159 3.32 -18.64 -6.87
CA LYS A 159 3.28 -18.34 -8.31
C LYS A 159 3.39 -16.83 -8.58
N GLU A 160 2.73 -16.03 -7.75
CA GLU A 160 2.83 -14.57 -7.85
C GLU A 160 4.19 -14.04 -7.40
N LEU A 161 4.86 -14.75 -6.47
CA LEU A 161 6.24 -14.45 -6.09
C LEU A 161 7.18 -14.69 -7.28
N THR A 162 7.04 -15.83 -7.97
CA THR A 162 7.77 -16.11 -9.22
C THR A 162 7.50 -15.04 -10.28
N TYR A 163 6.24 -14.65 -10.49
CA TYR A 163 5.90 -13.56 -11.40
C TYR A 163 6.58 -12.23 -11.03
N SER A 164 6.66 -11.90 -9.74
CA SER A 164 7.39 -10.71 -9.29
C SER A 164 8.89 -10.80 -9.59
N THR A 165 9.50 -11.98 -9.43
CA THR A 165 10.90 -12.23 -9.81
C THR A 165 11.10 -11.97 -11.30
N GLU A 166 10.27 -12.58 -12.16
CA GLU A 166 10.37 -12.41 -13.62
C GLU A 166 10.25 -10.94 -14.04
N LYS A 167 9.39 -10.16 -13.38
CA LYS A 167 9.23 -8.72 -13.65
C LYS A 167 10.42 -7.89 -13.17
N ILE A 168 11.07 -8.27 -12.07
CA ILE A 168 12.28 -7.62 -11.58
C ILE A 168 13.48 -7.95 -12.47
N GLU A 169 13.64 -9.21 -12.87
CA GLU A 169 14.72 -9.65 -13.77
C GLU A 169 14.61 -9.03 -15.16
N ALA A 170 13.38 -8.81 -15.65
CA ALA A 170 13.15 -8.08 -16.89
C ALA A 170 13.46 -6.59 -16.77
N ASN A 171 13.24 -6.00 -15.59
CA ASN A 171 13.54 -4.59 -15.31
C ASN A 171 13.72 -4.31 -13.81
N PHE A 172 14.97 -4.09 -13.38
CA PHE A 172 15.30 -3.81 -11.99
C PHE A 172 14.67 -2.51 -11.45
N SER A 173 14.36 -1.56 -12.32
CA SER A 173 13.68 -0.30 -11.98
C SER A 173 12.16 -0.45 -11.73
N ASN A 174 11.60 -1.66 -11.82
CA ASN A 174 10.18 -1.89 -11.62
C ASN A 174 9.77 -1.89 -10.12
N TYR A 175 9.62 -0.69 -9.56
CA TYR A 175 9.16 -0.51 -8.16
C TYR A 175 7.89 -1.29 -7.81
N SER A 176 6.97 -1.44 -8.76
CA SER A 176 5.69 -2.12 -8.49
C SER A 176 5.89 -3.61 -8.25
N ALA A 177 6.83 -4.25 -8.97
CA ALA A 177 7.19 -5.65 -8.75
C ALA A 177 7.90 -5.85 -7.40
N TRP A 178 8.86 -4.98 -7.04
CA TRP A 178 9.50 -4.98 -5.72
C TRP A 178 8.49 -4.80 -4.59
N HIS A 179 7.57 -3.84 -4.74
CA HIS A 179 6.52 -3.62 -3.77
C HIS A 179 5.62 -4.85 -3.63
N TYR A 180 5.21 -5.46 -4.74
CA TYR A 180 4.37 -6.65 -4.69
C TYR A 180 5.09 -7.82 -4.01
N ARG A 181 6.37 -8.02 -4.31
CA ARG A 181 7.24 -8.99 -3.64
C ARG A 181 7.28 -8.79 -2.12
N SER A 182 7.40 -7.53 -1.66
CA SER A 182 7.40 -7.17 -0.23
C SER A 182 6.09 -7.53 0.51
N LYS A 183 4.99 -7.69 -0.24
CA LYS A 183 3.69 -8.13 0.28
C LYS A 183 3.52 -9.65 0.23
N LEU A 184 4.15 -10.32 -0.72
CA LEU A 184 4.05 -11.77 -0.92
C LEU A 184 4.95 -12.56 0.02
N LEU A 185 6.22 -12.17 0.16
CA LEU A 185 7.18 -12.90 0.99
C LEU A 185 6.70 -13.10 2.44
N PRO A 186 6.14 -12.10 3.13
CA PRO A 186 5.68 -12.28 4.51
C PRO A 186 4.47 -13.21 4.65
N LEU A 187 3.73 -13.45 3.57
CA LEU A 187 2.63 -14.43 3.54
C LEU A 187 3.15 -15.86 3.40
N LEU A 188 4.30 -16.03 2.74
CA LEU A 188 4.92 -17.32 2.46
C LEU A 188 5.94 -17.72 3.55
N TYR A 189 6.69 -16.74 4.03
CA TYR A 189 7.87 -16.88 4.89
C TYR A 189 7.79 -15.87 6.05
N PRO A 190 6.77 -15.96 6.92
CA PRO A 190 6.62 -15.04 8.04
C PRO A 190 7.77 -15.23 9.05
N ASP A 191 8.32 -14.12 9.57
CA ASP A 191 9.24 -14.21 10.71
C ASP A 191 8.50 -14.81 11.92
N PRO A 192 8.97 -15.91 12.53
CA PRO A 192 8.32 -16.55 13.67
C PRO A 192 8.11 -15.61 14.86
N ASN A 193 8.97 -14.59 15.00
CA ASN A 193 8.91 -13.62 16.07
C ASN A 193 8.21 -12.30 15.67
N ASN A 194 7.80 -12.16 14.40
CA ASN A 194 7.18 -10.95 13.83
C ASN A 194 7.99 -9.64 14.06
N HIS A 195 9.31 -9.75 14.21
CA HIS A 195 10.24 -8.62 14.32
C HIS A 195 10.80 -8.22 12.96
N LEU A 196 11.16 -9.20 12.15
CA LEU A 196 11.69 -8.98 10.81
C LEU A 196 10.59 -9.06 9.73
N PRO A 197 10.81 -8.46 8.56
CA PRO A 197 9.91 -8.55 7.42
C PRO A 197 9.52 -9.96 7.00
N ILE A 198 10.49 -10.87 7.05
CA ILE A 198 10.45 -12.25 6.57
C ILE A 198 11.35 -13.13 7.45
N GLU A 199 11.24 -14.45 7.33
CA GLU A 199 12.14 -15.38 8.02
C GLU A 199 13.61 -15.22 7.57
N GLN A 200 14.55 -15.50 8.47
CA GLN A 200 15.98 -15.16 8.27
C GLN A 200 16.63 -15.92 7.11
N ASP A 201 16.25 -17.17 6.88
CA ASP A 201 16.79 -18.02 5.80
C ASP A 201 16.55 -17.44 4.40
N LYS A 202 15.56 -16.55 4.25
CA LYS A 202 15.23 -15.91 2.98
C LYS A 202 16.02 -14.64 2.68
N TYR A 203 16.77 -14.11 3.64
CA TYR A 203 17.53 -12.90 3.42
C TYR A 203 18.69 -13.08 2.43
N VAL A 204 19.35 -14.23 2.40
CA VAL A 204 20.45 -14.49 1.46
C VAL A 204 19.98 -14.40 0.01
N GLU A 205 18.82 -15.01 -0.29
CA GLU A 205 18.19 -14.94 -1.61
C GLU A 205 17.81 -13.48 -1.97
N GLU A 206 17.16 -12.77 -1.04
CA GLU A 206 16.67 -11.40 -1.29
C GLU A 206 17.81 -10.38 -1.39
N PHE A 207 18.85 -10.48 -0.56
CA PHE A 207 20.00 -9.59 -0.61
C PHE A 207 20.84 -9.81 -1.86
N SER A 208 20.97 -11.05 -2.34
CA SER A 208 21.62 -11.35 -3.62
C SER A 208 20.88 -10.71 -4.80
N MET A 209 19.55 -10.75 -4.78
CA MET A 209 18.73 -10.12 -5.81
C MET A 209 18.82 -8.58 -5.75
N VAL A 210 18.83 -8.00 -4.55
CA VAL A 210 19.08 -6.56 -4.35
C VAL A 210 20.47 -6.18 -4.86
N GLU A 211 21.51 -6.93 -4.50
CA GLU A 211 22.89 -6.69 -4.93
C GLU A 211 22.98 -6.66 -6.46
N SER A 212 22.42 -7.68 -7.12
CA SER A 212 22.38 -7.75 -8.59
C SER A 212 21.70 -6.51 -9.19
N ALA A 213 20.59 -6.05 -8.61
CA ALA A 213 19.86 -4.88 -9.08
C ALA A 213 20.65 -3.58 -8.88
N VAL A 214 21.21 -3.34 -7.68
CA VAL A 214 21.92 -2.09 -7.36
C VAL A 214 23.27 -1.99 -8.08
N PHE A 215 23.95 -3.09 -8.36
CA PHE A 215 25.18 -3.06 -9.16
C PHE A 215 24.92 -2.90 -10.66
N THR A 216 23.74 -3.28 -11.13
CA THR A 216 23.33 -3.08 -12.53
C THR A 216 22.83 -1.65 -12.76
N GLU A 217 21.96 -1.15 -11.88
CA GLU A 217 21.33 0.18 -11.98
C GLU A 217 21.44 0.96 -10.66
N PRO A 218 22.65 1.40 -10.25
CA PRO A 218 22.89 1.98 -8.93
C PRO A 218 22.09 3.26 -8.64
N LYS A 219 21.64 3.96 -9.68
CA LYS A 219 20.83 5.18 -9.56
C LYS A 219 19.33 4.90 -9.41
N ASP A 220 18.87 3.69 -9.72
CA ASP A 220 17.47 3.33 -9.50
C ASP A 220 17.20 3.19 -8.01
N GLN A 221 16.10 3.77 -7.54
CA GLN A 221 15.78 3.80 -6.12
C GLN A 221 14.98 2.58 -5.64
N SER A 222 14.44 1.78 -6.56
CA SER A 222 13.50 0.72 -6.23
C SER A 222 14.16 -0.38 -5.40
N ALA A 223 15.32 -0.86 -5.85
CA ALA A 223 16.11 -1.84 -5.12
C ALA A 223 16.59 -1.31 -3.76
N TRP A 224 17.00 -0.04 -3.67
CA TRP A 224 17.39 0.60 -2.41
C TRP A 224 16.23 0.70 -1.40
N PHE A 225 15.03 1.09 -1.86
CA PHE A 225 13.86 1.11 -1.00
C PHE A 225 13.46 -0.28 -0.54
N TYR A 226 13.59 -1.29 -1.40
CA TYR A 226 13.34 -2.68 -1.04
C TYR A 226 14.35 -3.21 -0.03
N GLN A 227 15.63 -2.91 -0.20
CA GLN A 227 16.68 -3.23 0.77
C GLN A 227 16.40 -2.59 2.13
N ARG A 228 16.04 -1.30 2.14
CA ARG A 228 15.65 -0.60 3.38
C ARG A 228 14.47 -1.28 4.06
N TRP A 229 13.52 -1.81 3.29
CA TRP A 229 12.42 -2.61 3.83
C TRP A 229 12.92 -3.91 4.45
N LEU A 230 13.83 -4.66 3.80
CA LEU A 230 14.43 -5.90 4.36
C LEU A 230 15.14 -5.63 5.70
N LEU A 231 15.85 -4.51 5.79
CA LEU A 231 16.59 -4.10 6.98
C LEU A 231 15.70 -3.47 8.08
N GLY A 232 14.43 -3.18 7.78
CA GLY A 232 13.53 -2.48 8.70
C GLY A 232 12.79 -3.44 9.63
N GLU A 233 12.70 -3.11 10.93
CA GLU A 233 11.88 -3.86 11.88
C GLU A 233 10.37 -3.64 11.63
N ARG A 234 9.58 -4.71 11.75
CA ARG A 234 8.11 -4.67 11.54
C ARG A 234 7.33 -4.20 12.74
N TYR A 235 7.69 -4.70 13.91
CA TYR A 235 6.95 -4.45 15.13
C TYR A 235 7.92 -4.32 16.29
N THR A 236 7.78 -3.21 17.00
CA THR A 236 8.37 -3.04 18.32
C THR A 236 7.22 -2.94 19.32
N GLU A 237 7.23 -3.82 20.32
CA GLU A 237 6.33 -3.65 21.46
C GLU A 237 6.57 -2.29 22.13
N VAL A 238 5.53 -1.74 22.78
CA VAL A 238 5.68 -0.54 23.61
C VAL A 238 6.58 -0.89 24.79
N LYS A 239 7.76 -0.28 24.83
CA LYS A 239 8.77 -0.47 25.88
C LYS A 239 9.06 0.87 26.56
N VAL A 240 9.27 0.82 27.87
CA VAL A 240 9.78 1.96 28.63
C VAL A 240 11.28 2.05 28.40
N ILE A 241 11.74 3.17 27.81
CA ILE A 241 13.17 3.46 27.67
C ILE A 241 13.71 4.00 29.00
N SER A 242 12.98 4.92 29.62
CA SER A 242 13.42 5.58 30.83
C SER A 242 12.20 6.03 31.63
N ALA A 243 12.32 6.05 32.94
CA ALA A 243 11.30 6.61 33.82
C ALA A 243 11.96 7.09 35.11
N GLY A 244 11.34 8.02 35.80
CA GLY A 244 11.91 8.49 37.05
C GLY A 244 11.10 9.60 37.70
N VAL A 245 11.65 10.13 38.78
CA VAL A 245 11.08 11.24 39.52
C VAL A 245 12.09 12.39 39.50
N LEU A 246 11.67 13.55 39.00
CA LEU A 246 12.47 14.76 38.98
C LEU A 246 12.59 15.36 40.38
N HIS A 247 13.57 16.25 40.59
CA HIS A 247 13.85 16.89 41.89
C HIS A 247 12.65 17.66 42.48
N ASN A 248 11.69 18.09 41.66
CA ASN A 248 10.46 18.77 42.06
C ASN A 248 9.30 17.80 42.41
N GLY A 249 9.54 16.49 42.29
CA GLY A 249 8.57 15.42 42.54
C GLY A 249 7.74 15.00 41.32
N VAL A 250 7.96 15.60 40.14
CA VAL A 250 7.26 15.23 38.91
C VAL A 250 7.75 13.87 38.42
N THR A 251 6.82 12.95 38.15
CA THR A 251 7.14 11.64 37.59
C THR A 251 7.14 11.72 36.08
N PHE A 252 8.10 11.07 35.41
CA PHE A 252 8.12 10.97 33.96
C PHE A 252 8.29 9.53 33.48
N VAL A 253 7.78 9.25 32.28
CA VAL A 253 8.00 7.99 31.55
C VAL A 253 8.28 8.31 30.09
N VAL A 254 9.27 7.62 29.53
CA VAL A 254 9.71 7.71 28.13
C VAL A 254 9.52 6.35 27.46
N PHE A 255 8.91 6.36 26.28
CA PHE A 255 8.62 5.16 25.49
C PHE A 255 9.45 5.12 24.20
N ASN A 256 9.59 3.92 23.63
CA ASN A 256 10.23 3.74 22.32
C ASN A 256 9.41 4.21 21.12
N GLN A 257 8.13 4.51 21.32
CA GLN A 257 7.23 4.94 20.28
C GLN A 257 6.19 5.92 20.82
N LEU A 258 5.48 6.59 19.92
CA LEU A 258 4.38 7.48 20.26
C LEU A 258 3.21 6.70 20.87
N VAL A 259 2.95 6.90 22.15
CA VAL A 259 1.83 6.29 22.87
C VAL A 259 0.81 7.34 23.29
N ASP A 260 -0.46 6.94 23.31
CA ASP A 260 -1.57 7.73 23.86
C ASP A 260 -1.87 7.22 25.28
N LEU A 261 -1.78 8.11 26.29
CA LEU A 261 -2.07 7.78 27.68
C LEU A 261 -3.37 8.44 28.21
N ASN A 262 -4.17 9.10 27.35
CA ASN A 262 -5.39 9.81 27.75
C ASN A 262 -6.68 9.00 27.47
N PRO A 263 -7.74 9.12 28.31
CA PRO A 263 -7.79 8.99 29.76
C PRO A 263 -8.02 7.53 30.21
N THR A 264 -7.72 6.54 29.37
CA THR A 264 -7.71 5.14 29.80
C THR A 264 -6.38 4.83 30.45
N SER A 265 -6.44 4.53 31.74
CA SER A 265 -5.38 4.13 32.67
C SER A 265 -4.56 2.91 32.22
N LEU A 266 -3.88 3.00 31.08
CA LEU A 266 -3.01 1.94 30.57
C LEU A 266 -1.72 1.88 31.37
N VAL A 267 -1.28 3.01 31.93
CA VAL A 267 -0.07 3.12 32.75
C VAL A 267 -0.43 3.33 34.22
N LYS A 268 -0.27 2.29 35.05
CA LYS A 268 -0.39 2.41 36.51
C LYS A 268 0.99 2.51 37.15
N VAL A 269 1.12 3.40 38.12
CA VAL A 269 2.26 3.44 39.04
C VAL A 269 1.85 2.73 40.33
N ASP A 270 2.69 1.80 40.79
CA ASP A 270 2.50 1.01 42.02
C ASP A 270 1.19 0.23 42.10
N SER A 271 0.66 -0.19 40.94
CA SER A 271 -0.57 -0.99 40.80
C SER A 271 -1.88 -0.37 41.36
N ASN A 272 -1.82 0.69 42.17
CA ASN A 272 -2.96 1.25 42.91
C ASN A 272 -3.14 2.78 42.75
N VAL A 273 -2.21 3.50 42.11
CA VAL A 273 -2.34 4.95 41.91
C VAL A 273 -2.62 5.23 40.43
N LEU A 274 -3.80 5.79 40.18
CA LEU A 274 -4.19 6.30 38.87
C LEU A 274 -3.53 7.67 38.72
N MET A 275 -2.46 7.72 37.93
CA MET A 275 -1.70 8.93 37.66
C MET A 275 -2.38 9.69 36.51
N SER A 276 -2.55 11.01 36.65
CA SER A 276 -2.90 11.86 35.52
C SER A 276 -1.63 12.14 34.72
N TRP A 277 -1.61 11.72 33.45
CA TRP A 277 -0.49 11.93 32.54
C TRP A 277 -0.78 13.07 31.57
N SER A 278 0.21 13.91 31.34
CA SER A 278 0.18 14.98 30.33
C SER A 278 1.45 14.96 29.49
N SER A 279 1.31 15.21 28.20
CA SER A 279 2.44 15.46 27.31
C SER A 279 2.94 16.90 27.46
N LEU A 280 4.21 17.13 27.13
CA LEU A 280 4.86 18.45 27.25
C LEU A 280 4.20 19.55 26.41
N ASN A 281 3.56 19.19 25.30
CA ASN A 281 2.96 20.12 24.33
C ASN A 281 1.43 19.97 24.23
N GLY A 282 0.79 19.19 25.10
CA GLY A 282 -0.64 18.92 25.04
C GLY A 282 -1.09 18.00 23.90
N ALA A 283 -0.18 17.35 23.18
CA ALA A 283 -0.52 16.34 22.18
C ALA A 283 -1.16 15.10 22.83
N SER A 284 -2.08 14.46 22.10
CA SER A 284 -2.71 13.20 22.52
C SER A 284 -1.73 12.03 22.54
N ARG A 285 -0.68 12.07 21.71
CA ARG A 285 0.37 11.04 21.65
C ARG A 285 1.73 11.67 21.90
N SER A 286 2.54 11.03 22.73
CA SER A 286 3.88 11.49 23.06
C SER A 286 4.82 10.32 23.36
N PHE A 287 6.11 10.53 23.11
CA PHE A 287 7.17 9.65 23.62
C PHE A 287 7.40 9.88 25.11
N VAL A 288 7.17 11.10 25.59
CA VAL A 288 7.44 11.53 26.97
C VAL A 288 6.14 11.96 27.62
N TRP A 289 5.86 11.38 28.77
CA TRP A 289 4.70 11.71 29.58
C TRP A 289 5.14 12.13 30.97
N LEU A 290 4.52 13.18 31.47
CA LEU A 290 4.74 13.71 32.81
C LEU A 290 3.48 13.52 33.65
N SER A 291 3.67 13.33 34.95
CA SER A 291 2.57 13.35 35.91
C SER A 291 2.86 14.32 37.03
N ASP A 292 1.85 15.15 37.31
CA ASP A 292 1.86 16.13 38.40
C ASP A 292 1.66 15.48 39.78
N VAL A 293 1.35 14.18 39.82
CA VAL A 293 1.21 13.43 41.07
C VAL A 293 2.61 13.12 41.62
N LYS A 294 2.91 13.66 42.79
CA LYS A 294 4.20 13.43 43.48
C LYS A 294 4.32 11.98 43.93
N HIS A 295 5.33 11.28 43.43
CA HIS A 295 5.65 9.92 43.86
C HIS A 295 6.57 9.95 45.09
N MET A 296 6.18 9.25 46.16
CA MET A 296 6.84 9.32 47.47
C MET A 296 7.44 7.98 47.93
N LYS A 297 7.31 6.90 47.14
CA LYS A 297 7.81 5.57 47.51
C LYS A 297 9.23 5.35 46.98
N LYS A 298 9.98 4.50 47.70
CA LYS A 298 11.33 4.06 47.33
C LYS A 298 11.36 3.09 46.14
N GLU A 299 10.22 2.71 45.61
CA GLU A 299 10.10 1.89 44.41
C GLU A 299 8.98 2.45 43.54
N MET A 300 9.12 2.32 42.23
CA MET A 300 8.07 2.62 41.26
C MET A 300 7.81 1.38 40.40
N LYS A 301 6.56 0.91 40.42
CA LYS A 301 6.12 -0.19 39.54
C LYS A 301 5.30 0.36 38.38
N LEU A 302 5.81 0.29 37.16
CA LEU A 302 5.07 0.64 35.95
C LEU A 302 4.34 -0.59 35.42
N VAL A 303 3.04 -0.44 35.21
CA VAL A 303 2.19 -1.45 34.57
C VAL A 303 1.64 -0.83 33.29
N ILE A 304 1.91 -1.42 32.14
CA ILE A 304 1.41 -1.00 30.83
C ILE A 304 0.43 -2.07 30.33
N GLU A 305 -0.79 -1.69 29.99
CA GLU A 305 -1.82 -2.60 29.42
C GLU A 305 -2.06 -3.87 30.28
N GLY A 306 -1.92 -3.75 31.61
CA GLY A 306 -2.12 -4.87 32.54
C GLY A 306 -0.93 -5.81 32.71
N LYS A 307 0.19 -5.61 31.99
CA LYS A 307 1.46 -6.30 32.21
C LYS A 307 2.40 -5.43 33.04
N ILE A 308 3.10 -6.02 34.01
CA ILE A 308 4.17 -5.30 34.73
C ILE A 308 5.25 -5.00 33.70
N ALA A 309 5.39 -3.73 33.35
CA ALA A 309 6.42 -3.27 32.43
C ALA A 309 7.78 -3.23 33.15
N GLN A 310 7.80 -2.78 34.42
CA GLN A 310 9.03 -2.71 35.19
C GLN A 310 8.83 -2.41 36.69
N ILE A 311 9.79 -2.84 37.50
CA ILE A 311 9.96 -2.43 38.90
C ILE A 311 11.30 -1.71 39.03
N MET A 312 11.28 -0.48 39.55
CA MET A 312 12.47 0.35 39.66
C MET A 312 12.68 0.77 41.11
N PRO A 313 13.85 0.49 41.72
CA PRO A 313 14.21 1.10 43.00
C PRO A 313 14.51 2.59 42.78
N LEU A 314 13.78 3.43 43.49
CA LEU A 314 13.97 4.88 43.53
C LEU A 314 14.62 5.22 44.86
N ASP A 315 15.93 5.50 44.88
CA ASP A 315 16.46 6.35 45.93
C ASP A 315 16.18 7.83 45.54
N GLN A 316 16.24 8.75 46.51
CA GLN A 316 15.65 10.10 46.46
C GLN A 316 16.09 11.02 45.29
N GLN A 317 16.97 10.57 44.39
CA GLN A 317 17.50 11.33 43.25
C GLN A 317 17.59 10.56 41.91
N HIS A 318 17.10 9.33 41.79
CA HIS A 318 17.45 8.49 40.62
C HIS A 318 16.41 8.46 39.48
N VAL A 319 16.95 8.61 38.26
CA VAL A 319 16.32 8.30 36.97
C VAL A 319 16.62 6.83 36.65
N TYR A 320 15.60 6.05 36.33
CA TYR A 320 15.80 4.77 35.68
C TYR A 320 16.02 4.98 34.17
N VAL A 321 17.08 4.37 33.65
CA VAL A 321 17.33 4.21 32.22
C VAL A 321 17.38 2.72 31.95
N SER A 322 16.74 2.27 30.87
CA SER A 322 16.79 0.88 30.45
C SER A 322 18.20 0.52 29.99
N ASP A 323 18.89 -0.30 30.77
CA ASP A 323 20.24 -0.77 30.48
C ASP A 323 20.31 -1.68 29.23
N SER A 324 19.16 -2.12 28.71
CA SER A 324 19.07 -3.12 27.63
C SER A 324 18.23 -2.71 26.44
N TYR A 325 17.85 -1.42 26.31
CA TYR A 325 17.08 -0.99 25.14
C TYR A 325 17.96 -0.99 23.88
N LYS A 326 17.85 -2.06 23.09
CA LYS A 326 18.46 -2.15 21.76
C LYS A 326 17.52 -1.56 20.74
N PHE A 327 18.02 -0.59 19.96
CA PHE A 327 17.29 0.00 18.83
C PHE A 327 17.13 -0.96 17.66
N TYR A 328 18.02 -1.94 17.58
CA TYR A 328 18.03 -2.99 16.58
C TYR A 328 18.14 -4.33 17.29
N GLN A 329 17.33 -5.29 16.88
CA GLN A 329 17.46 -6.66 17.35
C GLN A 329 18.77 -7.30 16.88
N GLU A 330 19.26 -8.27 17.66
CA GLU A 330 20.40 -9.09 17.25
C GLU A 330 19.98 -9.99 16.08
N LEU A 331 20.71 -9.87 14.99
CA LEU A 331 20.61 -10.78 13.85
C LEU A 331 21.26 -12.11 14.24
N ASN A 332 20.80 -13.23 13.67
CA ASN A 332 21.57 -14.46 13.79
C ASN A 332 22.94 -14.30 13.09
N GLU A 333 23.88 -15.19 13.39
CA GLU A 333 25.26 -15.09 12.90
C GLU A 333 25.33 -15.09 11.35
N GLU A 334 24.47 -15.88 10.71
CA GLU A 334 24.40 -15.99 9.25
C GLU A 334 23.92 -14.69 8.59
N LEU A 335 22.83 -14.12 9.09
CA LEU A 335 22.27 -12.86 8.60
C LEU A 335 23.21 -11.68 8.90
N ALA A 336 23.86 -11.67 10.07
CA ALA A 336 24.87 -10.67 10.40
C ALA A 336 26.05 -10.71 9.40
N LEU A 337 26.49 -11.91 9.01
CA LEU A 337 27.54 -12.08 8.00
C LEU A 337 27.09 -11.59 6.62
N GLU A 338 25.86 -11.90 6.20
CA GLU A 338 25.35 -11.46 4.89
C GLU A 338 25.14 -9.94 4.84
N VAL A 339 24.61 -9.32 5.91
CA VAL A 339 24.52 -7.85 6.00
C VAL A 339 25.90 -7.21 5.91
N LYS A 340 26.91 -7.80 6.57
CA LYS A 340 28.28 -7.29 6.50
C LYS A 340 28.85 -7.41 5.08
N LYS A 341 28.68 -8.57 4.43
CA LYS A 341 29.10 -8.78 3.04
C LYS A 341 28.45 -7.77 2.09
N GLN A 342 27.15 -7.54 2.23
CA GLN A 342 26.44 -6.55 1.42
C GLN A 342 26.93 -5.12 1.69
N SER A 343 27.26 -4.79 2.94
CA SER A 343 27.87 -3.51 3.31
C SER A 343 29.22 -3.31 2.60
N ASP A 344 30.10 -4.31 2.65
CA ASP A 344 31.42 -4.27 1.98
C ASP A 344 31.28 -4.09 0.46
N SER A 345 30.31 -4.78 -0.15
CA SER A 345 29.96 -4.60 -1.57
C SER A 345 29.51 -3.16 -1.86
N ILE A 346 28.62 -2.60 -1.04
CA ILE A 346 28.11 -1.22 -1.23
C ILE A 346 29.23 -0.19 -1.04
N GLU A 347 30.15 -0.37 -0.09
CA GLU A 347 31.31 0.49 0.06
C GLU A 347 32.17 0.53 -1.21
N THR A 348 32.36 -0.63 -1.84
CA THR A 348 33.04 -0.73 -3.14
C THR A 348 32.29 0.05 -4.21
N LEU A 349 30.96 -0.08 -4.27
CA LEU A 349 30.12 0.64 -5.22
C LEU A 349 30.16 2.17 -5.00
N ILE A 350 30.19 2.63 -3.75
CA ILE A 350 30.35 4.06 -3.40
C ILE A 350 31.68 4.61 -3.92
N GLN A 351 32.77 3.83 -3.82
CA GLN A 351 34.07 4.24 -4.36
C GLN A 351 34.04 4.33 -5.90
N MET A 352 33.27 3.47 -6.56
CA MET A 352 33.09 3.49 -8.02
C MET A 352 32.18 4.63 -8.50
N GLU A 353 31.14 4.98 -7.73
CA GLU A 353 30.15 6.01 -8.06
C GLU A 353 29.94 7.07 -6.95
N PRO A 354 30.93 7.92 -6.66
CA PRO A 354 30.87 8.85 -5.51
C PRO A 354 29.76 9.92 -5.62
N GLU A 355 29.24 10.17 -6.82
CA GLU A 355 28.20 11.19 -7.06
C GLU A 355 26.76 10.68 -6.94
N ASN A 356 26.57 9.38 -6.75
CA ASN A 356 25.25 8.80 -6.70
C ASN A 356 24.51 9.20 -5.41
N LYS A 357 23.34 9.83 -5.57
CA LYS A 357 22.56 10.40 -4.47
C LYS A 357 21.95 9.33 -3.57
N SER A 358 21.78 8.10 -4.04
CA SER A 358 21.28 6.99 -3.23
C SER A 358 22.23 6.68 -2.05
N PHE A 359 23.51 7.06 -2.16
CA PHE A 359 24.53 6.88 -1.11
C PHE A 359 24.67 8.08 -0.16
N LYS A 360 24.02 9.21 -0.46
CA LYS A 360 24.15 10.42 0.37
C LYS A 360 23.12 10.35 1.52
N PRO A 361 23.52 10.63 2.77
CA PRO A 361 22.56 10.70 3.88
C PRO A 361 21.41 11.64 3.53
N SER A 362 20.17 11.20 3.78
CA SER A 362 19.02 12.09 3.73
C SER A 362 19.21 13.13 4.85
N GLY A 363 19.42 14.39 4.47
CA GLY A 363 19.59 15.50 5.42
C GLY A 363 18.34 15.79 6.24
#